data_AF-A0A5D0WEG7-F1
#
_entry.id   AF-A0A5D0WEG7-F1
#
_cell.length_a   1.000
_cell.length_b   1.000
_cell.length_c   1.000
_cell.angle_alpha   90.00
_cell.angle_beta   90.00
_cell.angle_gamma   90.00
#
_symmetry.space_group_name_H-M   'P 1'
#
loop_
_entity.id
_entity.type
_entity.pdbx_description
1 polymer ?
#
loop_
_entity_poly.entity_id
_entity_poly.type
_entity_poly.pdbx_seq_one_letter_code
_entity_poly.pdbx_strand_id
1 'polypeptide(L)'
;MTKFEKNYSLVTELLPQRIGIQDSATGDYGEHDLNRDQRRAALNRAHEIRKFEIELYWKRATYFWVLQAAVFAAISFVWKAKELEISPVIPAAFAALGLVTSVAGVLSAKGSKFWQENWEHHIDMLEDEFEGRPHKTAYVGKDGLAWSVSGVNERLGYCFGAFWVALIFAAVDKANPWLKWGFSDCLAWVTSVGFQTLVVLAVMFIGIVWLTIRRTDFEHAKAVPYDSAAPTIGGSDIIEPENLPEVGELATSGKPFLIRREPKI
;
A
#
# COMPACT_ATOMS: atom_id res chain seq x y z
N MET A 1 -41.30 38.46 -9.50
CA MET A 1 -40.60 37.52 -8.60
C MET A 1 -40.25 36.29 -9.43
N THR A 2 -39.14 36.36 -10.16
CA THR A 2 -38.68 35.29 -11.05
C THR A 2 -38.03 34.19 -10.21
N LYS A 3 -38.58 32.98 -10.32
CA LYS A 3 -38.14 31.78 -9.63
C LYS A 3 -36.77 31.40 -10.19
N PHE A 4 -35.70 31.65 -9.43
CA PHE A 4 -34.37 31.11 -9.75
C PHE A 4 -34.45 29.59 -9.68
N GLU A 5 -34.49 28.92 -10.83
CA GLU A 5 -34.29 27.47 -10.90
C GLU A 5 -32.81 27.19 -10.64
N LYS A 6 -32.50 26.73 -9.42
CA LYS A 6 -31.20 26.13 -9.11
C LYS A 6 -31.11 24.79 -9.84
N ASN A 7 -30.43 24.78 -10.98
CA ASN A 7 -29.96 23.54 -11.59
C ASN A 7 -28.77 23.03 -10.79
N TYR A 8 -29.04 22.12 -9.85
CA TYR A 8 -27.99 21.38 -9.16
C TYR A 8 -27.44 20.30 -10.10
N SER A 9 -26.20 20.45 -10.59
CA SER A 9 -25.51 19.35 -11.25
C SER A 9 -25.18 18.29 -10.20
N LEU A 10 -25.84 17.13 -10.31
CA LEU A 10 -25.81 16.01 -9.36
C LEU A 10 -24.44 15.31 -9.18
N VAL A 11 -23.33 15.85 -9.71
CA VAL A 11 -22.05 15.13 -9.74
C VAL A 11 -20.98 15.68 -8.79
N THR A 12 -21.01 16.94 -8.32
CA THR A 12 -20.17 17.32 -7.16
C THR A 12 -20.53 18.70 -6.62
N GLU A 13 -20.93 18.79 -5.35
CA GLU A 13 -21.05 20.06 -4.60
C GLU A 13 -19.68 20.72 -4.30
N LEU A 14 -18.59 20.18 -4.85
CA LEU A 14 -17.20 20.59 -4.61
C LEU A 14 -16.58 21.40 -5.76
N LEU A 15 -17.34 21.83 -6.77
CA LEU A 15 -16.85 22.78 -7.78
C LEU A 15 -17.12 24.23 -7.34
N PRO A 16 -16.22 25.20 -7.63
CA PRO A 16 -16.41 26.62 -7.34
C PRO A 16 -17.79 27.15 -7.77
N GLN A 17 -18.60 27.59 -6.81
CA GLN A 17 -19.87 28.28 -7.08
C GLN A 17 -19.64 29.79 -7.00
N ARG A 18 -19.21 30.34 -8.14
CA ARG A 18 -18.90 31.76 -8.28
C ARG A 18 -20.16 32.57 -8.54
N ILE A 19 -20.38 33.60 -7.73
CA ILE A 19 -21.39 34.62 -7.94
C ILE A 19 -20.71 35.99 -8.11
N GLY A 20 -21.13 36.75 -9.12
CA GLY A 20 -20.74 38.15 -9.26
C GLY A 20 -21.58 39.02 -8.32
N ILE A 21 -20.93 39.74 -7.42
CA ILE A 21 -21.55 40.74 -6.55
C ILE A 21 -21.07 42.11 -7.00
N GLN A 22 -22.00 43.00 -7.32
CA GLN A 22 -21.68 44.38 -7.65
C GLN A 22 -21.98 45.26 -6.43
N ASP A 23 -20.97 46.00 -5.96
CA ASP A 23 -21.13 46.96 -4.88
C ASP A 23 -21.95 48.17 -5.38
N SER A 24 -23.10 48.39 -4.77
CA SER A 24 -24.02 49.47 -5.15
C SER A 24 -23.51 50.87 -4.81
N ALA A 25 -22.51 51.00 -3.93
CA ALA A 25 -21.92 52.27 -3.53
C ALA A 25 -20.70 52.65 -4.38
N THR A 26 -19.89 51.67 -4.78
CA THR A 26 -18.62 51.91 -5.50
C THR A 26 -18.66 51.47 -6.96
N GLY A 27 -19.66 50.69 -7.36
CA GLY A 27 -19.77 50.09 -8.69
C GLY A 27 -18.82 48.91 -8.93
N ASP A 28 -18.04 48.53 -7.90
CA ASP A 28 -17.00 47.50 -8.01
C ASP A 28 -17.60 46.09 -8.13
N TYR A 29 -16.96 45.25 -8.95
CA TYR A 29 -17.39 43.88 -9.20
C TYR A 29 -16.49 42.91 -8.44
N GLY A 30 -17.04 42.26 -7.40
CA GLY A 30 -16.38 41.19 -6.66
C GLY A 30 -16.95 39.82 -7.03
N GLU A 31 -16.09 38.87 -7.39
CA GLU A 31 -16.48 37.46 -7.56
C GLU A 31 -16.35 36.75 -6.21
N HIS A 32 -17.45 36.19 -5.69
CA HIS A 32 -17.48 35.46 -4.42
C HIS A 32 -17.77 33.98 -4.65
N ASP A 33 -16.97 33.11 -4.04
CA ASP A 33 -17.15 31.66 -4.07
C ASP A 33 -17.90 31.19 -2.83
N LEU A 34 -19.15 30.75 -3.01
CA LEU A 34 -20.05 30.40 -1.90
C LEU A 34 -19.67 29.12 -1.15
N ASN A 35 -18.95 28.20 -1.79
CA ASN A 35 -18.62 26.88 -1.22
C ASN A 35 -17.12 26.71 -0.92
N ARG A 36 -16.34 27.79 -0.99
CA ARG A 36 -14.91 27.77 -0.67
C ARG A 36 -14.61 27.24 0.73
N ASP A 37 -15.36 27.69 1.74
CA ASP A 37 -15.18 27.21 3.12
C ASP A 37 -15.58 25.73 3.28
N GLN A 38 -16.57 25.26 2.52
CA GLN A 38 -16.97 23.86 2.50
C GLN A 38 -15.88 22.99 1.88
N ARG A 39 -15.25 23.41 0.78
CA ARG A 39 -14.12 22.70 0.16
C ARG A 39 -12.91 22.65 1.08
N ARG A 40 -12.60 23.75 1.78
CA ARG A 40 -11.54 23.78 2.79
C ARG A 40 -11.84 22.83 3.95
N ALA A 41 -13.09 22.79 4.43
CA ALA A 41 -13.50 21.85 5.46
C ALA A 41 -13.42 20.38 5.00
N ALA A 42 -13.77 20.10 3.73
CA ALA A 42 -13.62 18.79 3.13
C ALA A 42 -12.15 18.36 3.00
N LEU A 43 -11.25 19.28 2.62
CA LEU A 43 -9.80 19.02 2.57
C LEU A 43 -9.25 18.67 3.96
N ASN A 44 -9.57 19.47 4.97
CA ASN A 44 -9.17 19.21 6.35
C ASN A 44 -9.69 17.85 6.84
N ARG A 45 -10.95 17.53 6.54
CA ARG A 45 -11.54 16.23 6.87
C ARG A 45 -10.84 15.08 6.16
N ALA A 46 -10.48 15.25 4.88
CA ALA A 46 -9.77 14.22 4.12
C ALA A 46 -8.37 13.95 4.72
N HIS A 47 -7.64 14.99 5.14
CA HIS A 47 -6.38 14.85 5.88
C HIS A 47 -6.56 14.07 7.19
N GLU A 48 -7.57 14.43 7.99
CA GLU A 48 -7.87 13.75 9.25
C GLU A 48 -8.19 12.26 9.04
N ILE A 49 -9.05 11.94 8.08
CA ILE A 49 -9.44 10.56 7.81
C ILE A 49 -8.26 9.76 7.23
N ARG A 50 -7.45 10.35 6.35
CA ARG A 50 -6.23 9.69 5.85
C ARG A 50 -5.29 9.32 6.99
N LYS A 51 -5.02 10.26 7.89
CA LYS A 51 -4.18 10.00 9.08
C LYS A 51 -4.78 8.87 9.93
N PHE A 52 -6.09 8.91 10.17
CA PHE A 52 -6.80 7.87 10.89
C PHE A 52 -6.69 6.49 10.21
N GLU A 53 -6.80 6.41 8.88
CA GLU A 53 -6.65 5.15 8.13
C GLU A 53 -5.22 4.59 8.18
N ILE A 54 -4.20 5.44 8.26
CA ILE A 54 -2.81 5.01 8.47
C ILE A 54 -2.69 4.36 9.86
N GLU A 55 -3.26 4.96 10.91
CA GLU A 55 -3.25 4.38 12.26
C GLU A 55 -4.03 3.07 12.32
N LEU A 56 -5.21 3.02 11.70
CA LEU A 56 -6.01 1.80 11.64
C LEU A 56 -5.30 0.69 10.87
N TYR A 57 -4.57 1.01 9.80
CA TYR A 57 -3.76 0.03 9.08
C TYR A 57 -2.78 -0.69 10.01
N TRP A 58 -2.04 0.06 10.84
CA TRP A 58 -1.11 -0.53 11.81
C TRP A 58 -1.81 -1.37 12.88
N LYS A 59 -2.97 -0.90 13.38
CA LYS A 59 -3.78 -1.66 14.35
C LYS A 59 -4.25 -2.99 13.75
N ARG A 60 -4.78 -2.96 12.52
CA ARG A 60 -5.21 -4.15 11.78
C ARG A 60 -4.05 -5.12 11.55
N ALA A 61 -2.90 -4.62 11.09
CA ALA A 61 -1.71 -5.43 10.88
C ALA A 61 -1.25 -6.13 12.18
N THR A 62 -1.26 -5.39 13.30
CA THR A 62 -0.89 -5.93 14.61
C THR A 62 -1.79 -7.10 15.03
N TYR A 63 -3.11 -7.00 14.82
CA TYR A 63 -4.03 -8.10 15.14
C TYR A 63 -3.63 -9.40 14.42
N PHE A 64 -3.34 -9.32 13.12
CA PHE A 64 -2.93 -10.49 12.36
C PHE A 64 -1.55 -11.02 12.78
N TRP A 65 -0.59 -10.15 13.08
CA TRP A 65 0.72 -10.59 13.59
C TRP A 65 0.62 -11.32 14.93
N VAL A 66 -0.23 -10.83 15.84
CA VAL A 66 -0.48 -11.48 17.12
C VAL A 66 -1.13 -12.85 16.92
N LEU A 67 -2.11 -12.97 16.02
CA LEU A 67 -2.71 -14.27 15.68
C LEU A 67 -1.69 -15.24 15.09
N GLN A 68 -0.81 -14.77 14.19
CA GLN A 68 0.28 -15.59 13.64
C GLN A 68 1.22 -16.08 14.75
N ALA A 69 1.65 -15.17 15.64
CA ALA A 69 2.52 -15.50 16.78
C ALA A 69 1.87 -16.53 17.72
N ALA A 70 0.57 -16.40 17.99
CA ALA A 70 -0.17 -17.36 18.81
C ALA A 70 -0.21 -18.77 18.17
N VAL A 71 -0.43 -18.86 16.85
CA VAL A 71 -0.41 -20.14 16.12
C VAL A 71 0.99 -20.76 16.13
N PHE A 72 2.05 -19.96 15.93
CA PHE A 72 3.43 -20.43 16.05
C PHE A 72 3.73 -21.00 17.45
N ALA A 73 3.27 -20.30 18.50
CA ALA A 73 3.42 -20.77 19.88
C ALA A 73 2.67 -22.09 20.11
N ALA A 74 1.42 -22.20 19.64
CA ALA A 74 0.61 -23.42 19.76
C ALA A 74 1.30 -24.63 19.12
N ILE A 75 1.83 -24.49 17.90
CA ILE A 75 2.58 -25.54 17.21
C ILE A 75 3.87 -25.89 17.96
N SER A 76 4.56 -24.89 18.51
CA SER A 76 5.76 -25.11 19.32
C SER A 76 5.47 -25.95 20.58
N PHE A 77 4.32 -25.74 21.23
CA PHE A 77 3.89 -26.57 22.35
C PHE A 77 3.57 -28.01 21.93
N VAL A 78 2.88 -28.19 20.79
CA VAL A 78 2.62 -29.53 20.23
C VAL A 78 3.93 -30.27 19.94
N TRP A 79 4.95 -29.59 19.40
CA TRP A 79 6.26 -30.20 19.17
C TRP A 79 7.04 -30.53 20.44
N LYS A 80 6.85 -29.78 21.53
CA LYS A 80 7.44 -30.12 22.83
C LYS A 80 6.75 -31.31 23.48
N ALA A 81 5.46 -31.47 23.26
CA ALA A 81 4.64 -32.55 23.81
C ALA A 81 4.68 -33.85 22.98
N LYS A 82 5.83 -34.17 22.35
CA LYS A 82 5.99 -35.36 21.47
C LYS A 82 5.61 -36.67 22.14
N GLU A 83 5.78 -36.79 23.45
CA GLU A 83 5.47 -37.99 24.24
C GLU A 83 3.97 -38.22 24.42
N LEU A 84 3.11 -37.24 24.13
CA LEU A 84 1.65 -37.33 24.32
C LEU A 84 0.91 -37.93 23.10
N GLU A 85 1.62 -38.48 22.10
CA GLU A 85 1.05 -39.07 20.88
C GLU A 85 -0.04 -38.19 20.22
N ILE A 86 0.17 -36.88 20.17
CA ILE A 86 -0.80 -35.92 19.66
C ILE A 86 -1.14 -36.23 18.19
N SER A 87 -2.44 -36.39 17.91
CA SER A 87 -2.96 -36.66 16.56
C SER A 87 -2.43 -35.62 15.55
N PRO A 88 -1.91 -36.04 14.38
CA PRO A 88 -1.46 -35.14 13.30
C PRO A 88 -2.52 -34.15 12.81
N VAL A 89 -3.81 -34.42 13.08
CA VAL A 89 -4.93 -33.53 12.77
C VAL A 89 -4.81 -32.20 13.54
N ILE A 90 -4.29 -32.21 14.77
CA ILE A 90 -4.17 -31.02 15.62
C ILE A 90 -3.15 -30.00 15.04
N PRO A 91 -1.88 -30.35 14.75
CA PRO A 91 -0.97 -29.41 14.11
C PRO A 91 -1.42 -29.02 12.70
N ALA A 92 -2.09 -29.91 11.95
CA ALA A 92 -2.68 -29.56 10.67
C ALA A 92 -3.80 -28.50 10.82
N ALA A 93 -4.65 -28.62 11.84
CA ALA A 93 -5.69 -27.63 12.15
C ALA A 93 -5.09 -26.27 12.54
N PHE A 94 -4.00 -26.24 13.34
CA PHE A 94 -3.29 -25.01 13.64
C PHE A 94 -2.65 -24.39 12.39
N ALA A 95 -2.04 -25.20 11.52
CA ALA A 95 -1.49 -24.70 10.25
C ALA A 95 -2.59 -24.14 9.33
N ALA A 96 -3.76 -24.78 9.27
CA ALA A 96 -4.92 -24.27 8.55
C ALA A 96 -5.43 -22.94 9.12
N LEU A 97 -5.47 -22.80 10.45
CA LEU A 97 -5.81 -21.53 11.10
C LEU A 97 -4.77 -20.43 10.79
N GLY A 98 -3.48 -20.79 10.78
CA GLY A 98 -2.39 -19.92 10.35
C GLY A 98 -2.58 -19.43 8.91
N LEU A 99 -2.96 -20.33 8.00
CA LEU A 99 -3.24 -20.00 6.60
C LEU A 99 -4.42 -19.04 6.48
N VAL A 100 -5.56 -19.34 7.12
CA VAL A 100 -6.76 -18.49 7.09
C VAL A 100 -6.45 -17.09 7.61
N THR A 101 -5.72 -16.99 8.73
CA THR A 101 -5.37 -15.69 9.33
C THR A 101 -4.35 -14.91 8.49
N SER A 102 -3.43 -15.60 7.79
CA SER A 102 -2.52 -14.98 6.81
C SER A 102 -3.30 -14.41 5.61
N VAL A 103 -4.22 -15.19 5.03
CA VAL A 103 -5.07 -14.73 3.91
C VAL A 103 -5.94 -13.55 4.33
N ALA A 104 -6.58 -13.62 5.50
CA ALA A 104 -7.35 -12.51 6.05
C ALA A 104 -6.49 -11.24 6.25
N GLY A 105 -5.24 -11.41 6.71
CA GLY A 105 -4.28 -10.32 6.84
C GLY A 105 -3.93 -9.65 5.51
N VAL A 106 -3.70 -10.44 4.47
CA VAL A 106 -3.45 -9.94 3.10
C VAL A 106 -4.66 -9.16 2.58
N LEU A 107 -5.86 -9.69 2.71
CA LEU A 107 -7.09 -9.02 2.27
C LEU A 107 -7.33 -7.71 3.04
N SER A 108 -7.06 -7.71 4.34
CA SER A 108 -7.15 -6.52 5.19
C SER A 108 -6.12 -5.45 4.79
N ALA A 109 -4.89 -5.84 4.44
CA ALA A 109 -3.88 -4.92 3.93
C ALA A 109 -4.30 -4.29 2.59
N LYS A 110 -4.88 -5.07 1.68
CA LYS A 110 -5.42 -4.57 0.41
C LYS A 110 -6.58 -3.60 0.60
N GLY A 111 -7.55 -3.95 1.46
CA GLY A 111 -8.68 -3.07 1.78
C GLY A 111 -8.24 -1.77 2.45
N SER A 112 -7.24 -1.83 3.34
CA SER A 112 -6.65 -0.63 3.96
C SER A 112 -5.99 0.27 2.93
N LYS A 113 -5.25 -0.31 1.98
CA LYS A 113 -4.60 0.43 0.89
C LYS A 113 -5.63 1.14 0.00
N PHE A 114 -6.70 0.45 -0.37
CA PHE A 114 -7.79 1.04 -1.15
C PHE A 114 -8.37 2.30 -0.48
N TRP A 115 -8.70 2.24 0.82
CA TRP A 115 -9.25 3.40 1.53
C TRP A 115 -8.24 4.53 1.70
N GLN A 116 -6.96 4.22 1.93
CA GLN A 116 -5.91 5.24 1.94
C GLN A 116 -5.82 5.96 0.60
N GLU A 117 -5.75 5.22 -0.51
CA GLU A 117 -5.71 5.79 -1.87
C GLU A 117 -6.96 6.62 -2.18
N ASN A 118 -8.14 6.18 -1.73
CA ASN A 118 -9.38 6.95 -1.87
C ASN A 118 -9.28 8.34 -1.21
N TRP A 119 -8.79 8.41 0.03
CA TRP A 119 -8.64 9.70 0.72
C TRP A 119 -7.50 10.53 0.15
N GLU A 120 -6.44 9.90 -0.35
CA GLU A 120 -5.42 10.59 -1.15
C GLU A 120 -6.02 11.26 -2.38
N HIS A 121 -6.95 10.60 -3.08
CA HIS A 121 -7.66 11.21 -4.21
C HIS A 121 -8.52 12.40 -3.81
N HIS A 122 -9.24 12.32 -2.69
CA HIS A 122 -9.99 13.48 -2.19
C HIS A 122 -9.09 14.66 -1.83
N ILE A 123 -7.92 14.41 -1.26
CA ILE A 123 -6.92 15.45 -1.00
C ILE A 123 -6.40 16.02 -2.33
N ASP A 124 -6.00 15.17 -3.27
CA ASP A 124 -5.50 15.58 -4.59
C ASP A 124 -6.50 16.50 -5.31
N MET A 125 -7.80 16.22 -5.23
CA MET A 125 -8.85 17.05 -5.85
C MET A 125 -9.02 18.43 -5.21
N LEU A 126 -8.65 18.60 -3.94
CA LEU A 126 -8.95 19.79 -3.15
C LEU A 126 -7.71 20.63 -2.80
N GLU A 127 -6.52 20.04 -2.74
CA GLU A 127 -5.30 20.69 -2.21
C GLU A 127 -4.82 21.89 -3.05
N ASP A 128 -5.00 21.84 -4.38
CA ASP A 128 -4.47 22.85 -5.32
C ASP A 128 -4.96 24.26 -5.00
N GLU A 129 -6.18 24.40 -4.49
CA GLU A 129 -6.77 25.70 -4.18
C GLU A 129 -6.23 26.31 -2.87
N PHE A 130 -5.80 25.48 -1.92
CA PHE A 130 -5.56 25.93 -0.53
C PHE A 130 -4.12 25.76 -0.07
N GLU A 131 -3.46 24.69 -0.49
CA GLU A 131 -2.18 24.22 0.07
C GLU A 131 -1.12 24.00 -1.02
N GLY A 132 -1.50 24.12 -2.30
CA GLY A 132 -0.63 23.80 -3.43
C GLY A 132 -0.64 22.29 -3.72
N ARG A 133 0.53 21.69 -3.97
CA ARG A 133 0.66 20.29 -4.42
C ARG A 133 1.48 19.38 -3.50
N PRO A 134 1.32 19.41 -2.17
CA PRO A 134 2.14 18.60 -1.27
C PRO A 134 1.96 17.09 -1.46
N HIS A 135 0.76 16.61 -1.82
CA HIS A 135 0.51 15.16 -1.97
C HIS A 135 0.80 14.64 -3.38
N LYS A 136 0.81 15.53 -4.37
CA LYS A 136 1.23 15.23 -5.75
C LYS A 136 2.74 15.31 -5.96
N THR A 137 3.49 15.80 -4.97
CA THR A 137 4.93 16.01 -5.05
C THR A 137 5.68 15.06 -4.12
N ALA A 138 6.52 14.19 -4.68
CA ALA A 138 7.34 13.28 -3.88
C ALA A 138 8.84 13.48 -4.18
N TYR A 139 9.63 13.70 -3.14
CA TYR A 139 11.08 13.62 -3.25
C TYR A 139 11.50 12.18 -3.40
N VAL A 140 12.13 11.85 -4.51
CA VAL A 140 12.67 10.50 -4.75
C VAL A 140 14.17 10.60 -4.91
N GLY A 141 14.87 9.70 -4.23
CA GLY A 141 16.33 9.62 -4.28
C GLY A 141 16.85 9.30 -5.68
N LYS A 142 18.17 9.33 -5.83
CA LYS A 142 18.85 9.17 -7.13
C LYS A 142 18.45 7.91 -7.89
N ASP A 143 18.06 6.86 -7.18
CA ASP A 143 17.73 5.56 -7.76
C ASP A 143 16.28 5.47 -8.26
N GLY A 144 15.41 6.45 -7.98
CA GLY A 144 14.03 6.39 -8.45
C GLY A 144 13.17 5.32 -7.77
N LEU A 145 13.61 4.79 -6.61
CA LEU A 145 12.97 3.64 -5.95
C LEU A 145 12.25 4.03 -4.66
N ALA A 146 11.04 3.51 -4.47
CA ALA A 146 10.33 3.56 -3.19
C ALA A 146 9.66 2.22 -2.85
N TRP A 147 9.52 1.94 -1.55
CA TRP A 147 8.77 0.80 -1.02
C TRP A 147 7.53 1.28 -0.29
N SER A 148 6.38 0.65 -0.56
CA SER A 148 5.17 0.91 0.22
C SER A 148 5.09 -0.03 1.43
N VAL A 149 4.81 0.53 2.61
CA VAL A 149 4.64 -0.23 3.85
C VAL A 149 3.54 -1.29 3.71
N SER A 150 2.42 -0.94 3.07
CA SER A 150 1.31 -1.85 2.78
C SER A 150 1.71 -2.98 1.82
N GLY A 151 2.56 -2.70 0.84
CA GLY A 151 3.06 -3.70 -0.11
C GLY A 151 4.02 -4.69 0.53
N VAL A 152 4.87 -4.24 1.45
CA VAL A 152 5.75 -5.12 2.23
C VAL A 152 4.93 -6.06 3.12
N ASN A 153 3.94 -5.53 3.84
CA ASN A 153 3.11 -6.35 4.73
C ASN A 153 2.21 -7.33 3.95
N GLU A 154 1.68 -6.93 2.79
CA GLU A 154 0.94 -7.82 1.87
C GLU A 154 1.80 -9.04 1.49
N ARG A 155 3.06 -8.81 1.11
CA ARG A 155 4.00 -9.86 0.73
C ARG A 155 4.42 -10.73 1.90
N LEU A 156 4.68 -10.13 3.05
CA LEU A 156 4.96 -10.91 4.25
C LEU A 156 3.78 -11.85 4.57
N GLY A 157 2.54 -11.37 4.41
CA GLY A 157 1.34 -12.19 4.50
C GLY A 157 1.35 -13.38 3.55
N TYR A 158 1.70 -13.19 2.28
CA TYR A 158 1.85 -14.28 1.31
C TYR A 158 2.97 -15.28 1.69
N CYS A 159 4.10 -14.81 2.23
CA CYS A 159 5.16 -15.69 2.74
C CYS A 159 4.63 -16.57 3.87
N PHE A 160 3.87 -16.01 4.82
CA PHE A 160 3.19 -16.81 5.84
C PHE A 160 2.22 -17.82 5.22
N GLY A 161 1.42 -17.42 4.23
CA GLY A 161 0.50 -18.33 3.55
C GLY A 161 1.22 -19.52 2.91
N ALA A 162 2.30 -19.27 2.18
CA ALA A 162 3.14 -20.32 1.58
C ALA A 162 3.75 -21.24 2.64
N PHE A 163 4.23 -20.67 3.76
CA PHE A 163 4.73 -21.43 4.89
C PHE A 163 3.66 -22.35 5.50
N TRP A 164 2.45 -21.84 5.72
CA TRP A 164 1.35 -22.63 6.28
C TRP A 164 0.91 -23.76 5.33
N VAL A 165 0.84 -23.48 4.03
CA VAL A 165 0.57 -24.50 3.01
C VAL A 165 1.63 -25.61 3.06
N ALA A 166 2.91 -25.26 3.14
CA ALA A 166 3.99 -26.24 3.25
C ALA A 166 3.86 -27.11 4.51
N LEU A 167 3.50 -26.51 5.66
CA LEU A 167 3.25 -27.28 6.89
C LEU A 167 2.04 -28.22 6.80
N ILE A 168 0.95 -27.79 6.14
CA ILE A 168 -0.21 -28.66 5.89
C ILE A 168 0.20 -29.85 5.02
N PHE A 169 0.93 -29.61 3.92
CA PHE A 169 1.44 -30.68 3.07
C PHE A 169 2.33 -31.67 3.85
N ALA A 170 3.25 -31.16 4.68
CA ALA A 170 4.09 -32.01 5.52
C ALA A 170 3.29 -32.83 6.55
N ALA A 171 2.23 -32.26 7.11
CA ALA A 171 1.35 -32.97 8.03
C ALA A 171 0.54 -34.08 7.34
N VAL A 172 0.05 -33.82 6.11
CA VAL A 172 -0.68 -34.80 5.29
C VAL A 172 0.23 -35.95 4.86
N ASP A 173 1.44 -35.66 4.37
CA ASP A 173 2.43 -36.67 3.98
C ASP A 173 2.76 -37.62 5.14
N LYS A 174 2.97 -37.05 6.34
CA LYS A 174 3.20 -37.85 7.56
C LYS A 174 1.99 -38.72 7.94
N ALA A 175 0.77 -38.21 7.79
CA ALA A 175 -0.44 -38.95 8.12
C ALA A 175 -0.74 -40.07 7.11
N ASN A 176 -0.35 -39.87 5.85
CA ASN A 176 -0.74 -40.71 4.72
C ASN A 176 0.47 -41.06 3.85
N PRO A 177 1.31 -42.02 4.27
CA PRO A 177 2.58 -42.32 3.61
C PRO A 177 2.44 -42.99 2.23
N TRP A 178 1.24 -43.04 1.61
CA TRP A 178 0.99 -43.75 0.34
C TRP A 178 1.44 -42.97 -0.90
N LEU A 179 1.90 -41.72 -0.76
CA LEU A 179 2.56 -40.98 -1.84
C LEU A 179 4.03 -41.41 -1.98
N LYS A 180 4.30 -42.72 -2.01
CA LYS A 180 5.66 -43.25 -2.25
C LYS A 180 5.96 -43.19 -3.74
N TRP A 181 6.34 -42.01 -4.23
CA TRP A 181 7.01 -41.92 -5.53
C TRP A 181 8.29 -42.76 -5.47
N GLY A 182 8.35 -43.81 -6.29
CA GLY A 182 9.48 -44.74 -6.33
C GLY A 182 10.72 -44.09 -6.94
N PHE A 183 11.61 -43.55 -6.11
CA PHE A 183 13.00 -43.19 -6.43
C PHE A 183 13.83 -43.26 -5.14
N SER A 184 14.29 -44.45 -4.75
CA SER A 184 14.91 -44.71 -3.44
C SER A 184 16.17 -43.89 -3.16
N ASP A 185 16.99 -43.62 -4.17
CA ASP A 185 18.27 -42.93 -3.98
C ASP A 185 18.12 -41.40 -3.99
N CYS A 186 17.20 -40.88 -4.81
CA CYS A 186 16.81 -39.47 -4.79
C CYS A 186 16.11 -39.12 -3.47
N LEU A 187 15.25 -40.01 -2.97
CA LEU A 187 14.53 -39.81 -1.72
C LEU A 187 15.48 -39.79 -0.51
N ALA A 188 16.51 -40.64 -0.48
CA ALA A 188 17.54 -40.61 0.57
C ALA A 188 18.32 -39.29 0.58
N TRP A 189 18.66 -38.76 -0.60
CA TRP A 189 19.35 -37.47 -0.72
C TRP A 189 18.44 -36.28 -0.32
N VAL A 190 17.18 -36.28 -0.79
CA VAL A 190 16.16 -35.26 -0.49
C VAL A 190 15.78 -35.23 1.01
N THR A 191 15.84 -36.37 1.69
CA THR A 191 15.55 -36.48 3.12
C THR A 191 16.77 -36.17 4.00
N SER A 192 17.96 -35.97 3.42
CA SER A 192 19.16 -35.63 4.18
C SER A 192 19.04 -34.23 4.82
N VAL A 193 19.54 -34.10 6.06
CA VAL A 193 19.54 -32.83 6.80
C VAL A 193 20.26 -31.72 6.02
N GLY A 194 21.34 -32.06 5.33
CA GLY A 194 22.10 -31.15 4.46
C GLY A 194 21.25 -30.58 3.32
N PHE A 195 20.52 -31.44 2.61
CA PHE A 195 19.63 -30.98 1.53
C PHE A 195 18.46 -30.14 2.06
N GLN A 196 17.82 -30.57 3.15
CA GLN A 196 16.73 -29.81 3.79
C GLN A 196 17.19 -28.40 4.22
N THR A 197 18.41 -28.30 4.74
CA THR A 197 19.02 -27.01 5.12
C THR A 197 19.23 -26.12 3.89
N LEU A 198 19.74 -26.66 2.79
CA LEU A 198 19.92 -25.92 1.54
C LEU A 198 18.58 -25.45 0.96
N VAL A 199 17.54 -26.27 1.02
CA VAL A 199 16.17 -25.89 0.59
C VAL A 199 15.64 -24.73 1.45
N VAL A 200 15.80 -24.79 2.77
CA VAL A 200 15.39 -23.69 3.66
C VAL A 200 16.14 -22.39 3.32
N LEU A 201 17.45 -22.46 3.11
CA LEU A 201 18.26 -21.30 2.72
C LEU A 201 17.84 -20.74 1.36
N ALA A 202 17.53 -21.61 0.39
CA ALA A 202 17.05 -21.20 -0.92
C ALA A 202 15.67 -20.53 -0.83
N VAL A 203 14.72 -21.10 -0.09
CA VAL A 203 13.39 -20.51 0.14
C VAL A 203 13.50 -19.16 0.85
N MET A 204 14.38 -19.06 1.85
CA MET A 204 14.66 -17.79 2.54
C MET A 204 15.22 -16.74 1.56
N PHE A 205 16.21 -17.11 0.75
CA PHE A 205 16.79 -16.22 -0.27
C PHE A 205 15.74 -15.77 -1.29
N ILE A 206 14.94 -16.70 -1.82
CA ILE A 206 13.82 -16.40 -2.73
C ILE A 206 12.81 -15.47 -2.06
N GLY A 207 12.48 -15.69 -0.78
CA GLY A 207 11.57 -14.82 -0.03
C GLY A 207 12.11 -13.40 0.13
N ILE A 208 13.40 -13.24 0.45
CA ILE A 208 14.07 -11.92 0.55
C ILE A 208 14.10 -11.22 -0.81
N VAL A 209 14.48 -11.94 -1.86
CA VAL A 209 14.48 -11.43 -3.24
C VAL A 209 13.05 -11.02 -3.63
N TRP A 210 12.06 -11.84 -3.32
CA TRP A 210 10.67 -11.53 -3.64
C TRP A 210 10.17 -10.28 -2.91
N LEU A 211 10.51 -10.11 -1.62
CA LEU A 211 10.21 -8.91 -0.83
C LEU A 211 10.85 -7.64 -1.41
N THR A 212 12.03 -7.75 -2.00
CA THR A 212 12.77 -6.60 -2.57
C THR A 212 12.34 -6.23 -4.00
N ILE A 213 11.75 -7.16 -4.77
CA ILE A 213 11.41 -6.95 -6.20
C ILE A 213 10.26 -5.94 -6.48
N ARG A 214 9.20 -5.80 -5.64
CA ARG A 214 8.25 -4.66 -5.78
C ARG A 214 8.90 -3.46 -5.11
N ARG A 215 9.82 -2.89 -5.84
CA ARG A 215 10.01 -1.45 -5.82
C ARG A 215 8.90 -0.82 -6.67
N THR A 216 8.38 0.31 -6.23
CA THR A 216 7.64 1.19 -7.15
C THR A 216 8.70 1.77 -8.06
N ASP A 217 8.60 1.44 -9.35
CA ASP A 217 9.47 2.00 -10.37
C ASP A 217 8.89 3.32 -10.85
N PHE A 218 9.67 4.38 -10.70
CA PHE A 218 9.30 5.70 -11.15
C PHE A 218 9.99 6.10 -12.45
N GLU A 219 10.69 5.19 -13.15
CA GLU A 219 11.46 5.52 -14.36
C GLU A 219 10.67 6.35 -15.38
N HIS A 220 9.40 6.01 -15.62
CA HIS A 220 8.50 6.74 -16.53
C HIS A 220 7.68 7.86 -15.88
N ALA A 221 7.86 8.10 -14.59
CA ALA A 221 7.16 9.17 -13.89
C ALA A 221 7.72 10.53 -14.32
N LYS A 222 6.85 11.53 -14.30
CA LYS A 222 7.18 12.91 -14.65
C LYS A 222 7.82 13.61 -13.46
N ALA A 223 8.96 14.27 -13.66
CA ALA A 223 9.71 14.84 -12.55
C ALA A 223 10.41 16.17 -12.89
N VAL A 224 10.70 16.93 -11.84
CA VAL A 224 11.49 18.17 -11.91
C VAL A 224 12.79 17.94 -11.14
N PRO A 225 13.96 18.33 -11.69
CA PRO A 225 15.21 18.32 -10.92
C PRO A 225 15.04 19.12 -9.64
N TYR A 226 15.46 18.57 -8.50
CA TYR A 226 15.52 19.31 -7.27
C TYR A 226 16.76 20.20 -7.30
N ASP A 227 16.58 21.46 -7.73
CA ASP A 227 17.54 22.50 -7.44
C ASP A 227 17.34 22.99 -5.98
N SER A 228 18.38 23.55 -5.38
CA SER A 228 18.32 24.02 -3.99
C SER A 228 17.39 25.22 -3.78
N ALA A 229 16.73 25.73 -4.83
CA ALA A 229 15.73 26.77 -4.71
C ALA A 229 14.35 26.12 -4.55
N ALA A 230 13.58 26.58 -3.57
CA ALA A 230 12.20 26.11 -3.45
C ALA A 230 11.46 26.39 -4.78
N PRO A 231 10.77 25.39 -5.35
CA PRO A 231 9.93 25.62 -6.53
C PRO A 231 9.00 26.80 -6.24
N THR A 232 9.15 27.90 -6.97
CA THR A 232 8.29 29.06 -6.77
C THR A 232 6.90 28.74 -7.28
N ILE A 233 5.89 29.16 -6.50
CA ILE A 233 4.44 29.01 -6.78
C ILE A 233 4.07 29.52 -8.19
N GLY A 234 4.90 30.38 -8.80
CA GLY A 234 4.67 30.93 -10.14
C GLY A 234 5.51 30.36 -11.28
N GLY A 235 6.37 29.36 -11.06
CA GLY A 235 7.33 28.92 -12.10
C GLY A 235 7.31 27.42 -12.40
N SER A 236 7.23 26.58 -11.38
CA SER A 236 7.28 25.12 -11.55
C SER A 236 5.92 24.44 -11.32
N ASP A 237 4.99 25.10 -10.60
CA ASP A 237 3.63 24.61 -10.37
C ASP A 237 2.72 24.75 -11.60
N ILE A 238 3.13 25.58 -12.56
CA ILE A 238 2.40 25.87 -13.80
C ILE A 238 2.72 24.87 -14.91
N ILE A 239 3.83 24.13 -14.81
CA ILE A 239 4.20 23.16 -15.85
C ILE A 239 3.29 21.94 -15.70
N GLU A 240 2.48 21.69 -16.73
CA GLU A 240 1.65 20.49 -16.79
C GLU A 240 2.55 19.24 -16.76
N PRO A 241 2.24 18.23 -15.93
CA PRO A 241 3.11 17.07 -15.73
C PRO A 241 3.51 16.36 -17.04
N GLU A 242 2.62 16.34 -18.03
CA GLU A 242 2.86 15.80 -19.37
C GLU A 242 4.12 16.36 -20.05
N ASN A 243 4.44 17.63 -19.80
CA ASN A 243 5.55 18.36 -20.43
C ASN A 243 6.87 18.22 -19.66
N LEU A 244 6.90 17.47 -18.56
CA LEU A 244 8.11 17.22 -17.79
C LEU A 244 8.95 16.07 -18.35
N PRO A 245 10.28 16.10 -18.15
CA PRO A 245 11.13 14.96 -18.44
C PRO A 245 10.77 13.77 -17.54
N GLU A 246 11.09 12.57 -18.02
CA GLU A 246 10.93 11.35 -17.24
C GLU A 246 12.04 11.23 -16.18
N VAL A 247 11.74 10.57 -15.06
CA VAL A 247 12.72 10.28 -14.02
C VAL A 247 13.91 9.52 -14.58
N GLY A 248 13.72 8.59 -15.53
CA GLY A 248 14.82 7.87 -16.17
C GLY A 248 15.85 8.80 -16.84
N GLU A 249 15.37 9.87 -17.48
CA GLU A 249 16.22 10.90 -18.07
C GLU A 249 16.97 11.68 -16.99
N LEU A 250 16.28 12.07 -15.91
CA LEU A 250 16.86 12.82 -14.80
C LEU A 250 17.81 12.00 -13.93
N ALA A 251 17.59 10.70 -13.79
CA ALA A 251 18.41 9.80 -12.98
C ALA A 251 19.86 9.76 -13.47
N THR A 252 20.09 9.92 -14.78
CA THR A 252 21.43 10.03 -15.37
C THR A 252 22.24 11.22 -14.85
N SER A 253 21.55 12.27 -14.37
CA SER A 253 22.20 13.48 -13.83
C SER A 253 22.74 13.30 -12.41
N GLY A 254 22.36 12.23 -11.70
CA GLY A 254 22.77 11.95 -10.32
C GLY A 254 22.26 12.96 -9.28
N LYS A 255 21.32 13.82 -9.65
CA LYS A 255 20.67 14.80 -8.77
C LYS A 255 19.34 14.24 -8.25
N PRO A 256 18.91 14.63 -7.04
CA PRO A 256 17.56 14.32 -6.59
C PRO A 256 16.52 15.05 -7.43
N PHE A 257 15.29 14.54 -7.43
CA PHE A 257 14.18 15.07 -8.20
C PHE A 257 12.86 14.97 -7.44
N LEU A 258 11.93 15.83 -7.82
CA LEU A 258 10.56 15.85 -7.33
C LEU A 258 9.66 15.22 -8.40
N ILE A 259 9.06 14.08 -8.09
CA ILE A 259 8.02 13.49 -8.94
C ILE A 259 6.79 14.36 -8.85
N ARG A 260 6.26 14.76 -10.00
CA ARG A 260 4.93 15.38 -10.13
C ARG A 260 3.97 14.34 -10.70
N ARG A 261 3.05 13.89 -9.86
CA ARG A 261 1.99 12.99 -10.29
C ARG A 261 0.90 13.80 -10.99
N GLU A 262 0.40 13.30 -12.11
CA GLU A 262 -0.85 13.82 -12.67
C GLU A 262 -1.98 13.66 -11.64
N PRO A 263 -2.92 14.61 -11.55
CA PRO A 263 -4.15 14.38 -10.80
C PRO A 263 -4.75 13.09 -11.35
N LYS A 264 -4.91 12.06 -10.51
CA LYS A 264 -5.69 10.89 -10.92
C LYS A 264 -7.16 11.32 -10.84
N ILE A 265 -7.67 11.80 -11.97
CA ILE A 265 -9.09 12.13 -12.19
C ILE A 265 -9.90 10.84 -12.16
#